data_AF-A0A7Y2KWM1-F1
#
_entry.id   AF-A0A7Y2KWM1-F1
#
_cell.length_a   1.000
_cell.length_b   1.000
_cell.length_c   1.000
_cell.angle_alpha   90.00
_cell.angle_beta   90.00
_cell.angle_gamma   90.00
#
_symmetry.space_group_name_H-M   'P 1'
#
loop_
_entity.id
_entity.type
_entity.pdbx_description
1 polymer ?
#
loop_
_entity_poly.entity_id
_entity_poly.type
_entity_poly.pdbx_seq_one_letter_code
_entity_poly.pdbx_strand_id
1 'polypeptide(L)'
;IGGLDLGISLERNVVLSDGDVLMWDEPSRTAVVVQLNLRDVMVIDLKELKKQPLDVLIKTSFELGHALGNQHWKAVTKNNEVYIPLTVETKMMDSVMRTHGFQHLPYAFIGGAEILPKLTTSEARLLFGGAEETDTHVHVASPQDKLDAAALKIQGLHSHGDGISHSHGHDHGHSHHDHDHKH
;
A
#
# COMPACT_ATOMS: atom_id res chain seq x y z
N ILE A 1 -15.88 -32.50 3.07
CA ILE A 1 -16.63 -31.82 2.00
C ILE A 1 -15.62 -31.60 0.88
N GLY A 2 -15.76 -32.28 -0.25
CA GLY A 2 -14.88 -32.09 -1.40
C GLY A 2 -15.15 -30.72 -2.00
N GLY A 3 -14.10 -29.96 -2.33
CA GLY A 3 -14.25 -28.69 -3.03
C GLY A 3 -14.83 -28.89 -4.43
N LEU A 4 -15.52 -27.87 -4.94
CA LEU A 4 -15.88 -27.78 -6.35
C LEU A 4 -14.74 -27.06 -7.08
N ASP A 5 -14.12 -27.73 -8.04
CA ASP A 5 -13.11 -27.10 -8.89
C ASP A 5 -13.81 -26.16 -9.90
N LEU A 6 -13.47 -24.86 -9.85
CA LEU A 6 -14.07 -23.84 -10.70
C LEU A 6 -12.99 -22.99 -11.38
N GLY A 7 -13.01 -22.96 -12.71
CA GLY A 7 -12.19 -22.04 -13.51
C GLY A 7 -12.93 -20.72 -13.72
N ILE A 8 -12.31 -19.60 -13.33
CA ILE A 8 -12.88 -18.25 -13.51
C ILE A 8 -12.07 -17.53 -14.60
N SER A 9 -12.73 -17.10 -15.67
CA SER A 9 -12.15 -16.26 -16.72
C SER A 9 -12.97 -14.99 -16.84
N LEU A 10 -12.38 -13.87 -16.39
CA LEU A 10 -13.01 -12.56 -16.43
C LEU A 10 -12.28 -11.67 -17.42
N GLU A 11 -13.01 -10.73 -18.02
CA GLU A 11 -12.40 -9.66 -18.80
C GLU A 11 -11.49 -8.80 -17.91
N ARG A 12 -10.54 -8.09 -18.54
CA ARG A 12 -9.66 -7.18 -17.80
C ARG A 12 -10.48 -6.09 -17.12
N ASN A 13 -10.10 -5.75 -15.89
CA ASN A 13 -10.76 -4.73 -15.05
C ASN A 13 -12.15 -5.11 -14.55
N VAL A 14 -12.59 -6.36 -14.72
CA VAL A 14 -13.74 -6.89 -13.98
C VAL A 14 -13.29 -7.27 -12.57
N VAL A 15 -14.01 -6.76 -11.57
CA VAL A 15 -13.74 -6.99 -10.15
C VAL A 15 -14.87 -7.81 -9.58
N LEU A 16 -14.56 -8.94 -8.96
CA LEU A 16 -15.54 -9.72 -8.21
C LEU A 16 -15.94 -8.95 -6.95
N SER A 17 -17.23 -8.94 -6.67
CA SER A 17 -17.83 -8.36 -5.48
C SER A 17 -18.41 -9.44 -4.58
N ASP A 18 -18.51 -9.13 -3.30
CA ASP A 18 -19.22 -9.99 -2.35
C ASP A 18 -20.68 -10.17 -2.81
N GLY A 19 -21.14 -11.42 -2.84
CA GLY A 19 -22.48 -11.77 -3.33
C GLY A 19 -22.58 -12.08 -4.83
N ASP A 20 -21.52 -11.93 -5.62
CA ASP A 20 -21.54 -12.30 -7.03
C ASP A 20 -21.82 -13.80 -7.21
N VAL A 21 -22.77 -14.15 -8.09
CA VAL A 21 -23.10 -15.55 -8.39
C VAL A 21 -22.25 -16.01 -9.57
N LEU A 22 -21.34 -16.95 -9.32
CA LEU A 22 -20.46 -17.52 -10.34
C LEU A 22 -21.12 -18.66 -11.12
N MET A 23 -22.03 -19.39 -10.47
CA MET A 23 -22.73 -20.52 -11.06
C MET A 23 -24.10 -20.70 -10.39
N TRP A 24 -25.10 -21.08 -11.17
CA TRP A 24 -26.41 -21.49 -10.69
C TRP A 24 -26.78 -22.84 -11.31
N ASP A 25 -27.04 -23.84 -10.46
CA ASP A 25 -27.52 -25.16 -10.87
C ASP A 25 -29.01 -25.30 -10.55
N GLU A 26 -29.84 -25.14 -11.59
CA GLU A 26 -31.31 -25.21 -11.49
C GLU A 26 -31.82 -26.56 -10.94
N PRO A 27 -31.30 -27.73 -11.37
CA PRO A 27 -31.77 -29.04 -10.88
C PRO A 27 -31.57 -29.24 -9.38
N SER A 28 -30.41 -28.86 -8.83
CA SER A 28 -30.15 -28.96 -7.39
C SER A 28 -30.56 -27.72 -6.60
N ARG A 29 -30.96 -26.63 -7.27
CA ARG A 29 -31.22 -25.30 -6.68
C ARG A 29 -30.05 -24.78 -5.85
N THR A 30 -28.84 -24.97 -6.36
CA THR A 30 -27.61 -24.53 -5.69
C THR A 30 -26.91 -23.42 -6.46
N ALA A 31 -26.26 -22.52 -5.73
CA ALA A 31 -25.47 -21.43 -6.28
C ALA A 31 -24.04 -21.49 -5.75
N VAL A 32 -23.08 -21.08 -6.57
CA VAL A 32 -21.75 -20.69 -6.11
C VAL A 32 -21.71 -19.19 -6.03
N VAL A 33 -21.49 -18.66 -4.81
CA VAL A 33 -21.50 -17.23 -4.53
C VAL A 33 -20.11 -16.80 -4.03
N VAL A 34 -19.63 -15.66 -4.51
CA VAL A 34 -18.40 -15.04 -4.02
C VAL A 34 -18.63 -14.52 -2.60
N GLN A 35 -17.76 -14.92 -1.69
CA GLN A 35 -17.65 -14.31 -0.37
C GLN A 35 -16.25 -13.70 -0.23
N LEU A 36 -16.16 -12.38 -0.07
CA LEU A 36 -14.89 -11.68 0.11
C LEU A 36 -14.61 -11.52 1.60
N ASN A 37 -13.53 -12.17 2.07
CA ASN A 37 -13.03 -11.93 3.42
C ASN A 37 -11.87 -10.93 3.36
N LEU A 38 -12.19 -9.65 3.53
CA LEU A 38 -11.18 -8.58 3.55
C LEU A 38 -10.62 -8.42 4.96
N ARG A 39 -9.31 -8.22 5.04
CA ARG A 39 -8.63 -7.88 6.29
C ARG A 39 -9.17 -6.54 6.82
N ASP A 40 -9.18 -6.41 8.14
CA ASP A 40 -9.43 -5.12 8.78
C ASP A 40 -8.39 -4.08 8.35
N VAL A 41 -8.72 -2.82 8.54
CA VAL A 41 -7.92 -1.67 8.14
C VAL A 41 -7.83 -0.71 9.31
N MET A 42 -6.61 -0.33 9.68
CA MET A 42 -6.40 0.82 10.55
C MET A 42 -6.64 2.10 9.76
N VAL A 43 -7.51 2.97 10.27
CA VAL A 43 -7.85 4.26 9.68
C VAL A 43 -7.40 5.36 10.61
N ILE A 44 -6.45 6.19 10.18
CA ILE A 44 -5.98 7.37 10.92
C ILE A 44 -6.67 8.61 10.35
N ASP A 45 -7.36 9.40 11.18
CA ASP A 45 -7.98 10.67 10.79
C ASP A 45 -6.97 11.84 10.93
N LEU A 46 -6.70 12.52 9.81
CA LEU A 46 -5.78 13.66 9.73
C LEU A 46 -6.50 15.02 9.76
N LYS A 47 -7.82 15.07 9.95
CA LYS A 47 -8.58 16.34 9.96
C LYS A 47 -8.13 17.28 11.06
N GLU A 48 -7.83 16.77 12.25
CA GLU A 48 -7.31 17.62 13.35
C GLU A 48 -5.87 18.07 13.07
N LEU A 49 -5.05 17.20 12.47
CA LEU A 49 -3.70 17.57 12.06
C LEU A 49 -3.70 18.69 11.02
N LYS A 50 -4.66 18.67 10.08
CA LYS A 50 -4.83 19.70 9.05
C LYS A 50 -5.15 21.09 9.62
N LYS A 51 -5.70 21.18 10.83
CA LYS A 51 -5.98 22.45 11.51
C LYS A 51 -4.75 23.05 12.20
N GLN A 52 -3.67 22.28 12.32
CA GLN A 52 -2.43 22.75 12.94
C GLN A 52 -1.68 23.73 12.02
N PRO A 53 -0.75 24.53 12.56
CA PRO A 53 0.15 25.34 11.76
C PRO A 53 0.90 24.50 10.71
N LEU A 54 1.18 25.11 9.55
CA LEU A 54 1.76 24.41 8.40
C LEU A 54 3.05 23.64 8.74
N ASP A 55 3.93 24.25 9.55
CA ASP A 55 5.19 23.61 9.96
C ASP A 55 4.96 22.34 10.79
N VAL A 56 3.94 22.35 11.65
CA VAL A 56 3.54 21.18 12.46
C VAL A 56 2.92 20.12 11.56
N LEU A 57 2.01 20.52 10.66
CA LEU A 57 1.37 19.61 9.70
C LEU A 57 2.43 18.88 8.85
N ILE A 58 3.38 19.61 8.27
CA ILE A 58 4.44 19.03 7.42
C ILE A 58 5.31 18.08 8.24
N LYS A 59 5.81 18.53 9.40
CA LYS A 59 6.67 17.72 10.27
C LYS A 59 5.99 16.43 10.70
N THR A 60 4.78 16.52 11.25
CA THR A 60 4.05 15.35 11.73
C THR A 60 3.65 14.41 10.60
N SER A 61 3.28 14.92 9.42
CA SER A 61 2.96 14.07 8.26
C SER A 61 4.18 13.29 7.76
N PHE A 62 5.35 13.93 7.73
CA PHE A 62 6.60 13.28 7.35
C PHE A 62 7.03 12.23 8.38
N GLU A 63 6.95 12.56 9.67
CA GLU A 63 7.26 11.63 10.77
C GLU A 63 6.30 10.42 10.78
N LEU A 64 5.00 10.65 10.53
CA LEU A 64 4.01 9.58 10.41
C LEU A 64 4.33 8.67 9.22
N GLY A 65 4.59 9.26 8.05
CA GLY A 65 4.98 8.51 6.86
C GLY A 65 6.25 7.68 7.08
N HIS A 66 7.26 8.26 7.74
CA HIS A 66 8.49 7.55 8.09
C HIS A 66 8.24 6.37 9.05
N ALA A 67 7.46 6.59 10.11
CA ALA A 67 7.14 5.55 11.08
C ALA A 67 6.38 4.36 10.46
N LEU A 68 5.36 4.64 9.65
CA LEU A 68 4.60 3.61 8.94
C LEU A 68 5.46 2.91 7.88
N GLY A 69 6.27 3.68 7.14
CA GLY A 69 7.18 3.15 6.12
C GLY A 69 8.27 2.24 6.69
N ASN A 70 8.79 2.54 7.88
CA ASN A 70 9.78 1.70 8.57
C ASN A 70 9.21 0.32 8.98
N GLN A 71 7.89 0.18 9.04
CA GLN A 71 7.22 -1.11 9.26
C GLN A 71 6.93 -1.86 7.96
N HIS A 72 7.34 -1.32 6.81
CA HIS A 72 6.94 -1.81 5.48
C HIS A 72 5.42 -1.94 5.31
N TRP A 73 4.65 -1.11 6.00
CA TRP A 73 3.19 -1.11 5.86
C TRP A 73 2.75 -0.34 4.62
N LYS A 74 2.00 -1.04 3.77
CA LYS A 74 1.28 -0.40 2.66
C LYS A 74 0.27 0.59 3.24
N ALA A 75 0.14 1.76 2.62
CA ALA A 75 -0.82 2.77 3.05
C ALA A 75 -1.44 3.48 1.85
N VAL A 76 -2.71 3.86 1.98
CA VAL A 76 -3.42 4.73 1.04
C VAL A 76 -3.87 5.97 1.79
N THR A 77 -3.58 7.16 1.27
CA THR A 77 -4.05 8.42 1.83
C THR A 77 -5.16 9.01 0.97
N LYS A 78 -6.35 9.22 1.54
CA LYS A 78 -7.50 9.77 0.82
C LYS A 78 -8.45 10.47 1.78
N ASN A 79 -9.05 11.57 1.36
CA ASN A 79 -10.05 12.32 2.16
C ASN A 79 -9.60 12.74 3.57
N ASN A 80 -8.31 13.06 3.73
CA ASN A 80 -7.66 13.32 5.03
C ASN A 80 -7.67 12.10 5.98
N GLU A 81 -7.71 10.89 5.44
CA GLU A 81 -7.57 9.64 6.18
C GLU A 81 -6.40 8.84 5.59
N VAL A 82 -5.72 8.07 6.45
CA VAL A 82 -4.71 7.09 6.04
C VAL A 82 -5.24 5.69 6.35
N TYR A 83 -5.32 4.85 5.33
CA TYR A 83 -5.78 3.47 5.41
C TYR A 83 -4.59 2.53 5.35
N ILE A 84 -4.43 1.69 6.37
CA ILE A 84 -3.34 0.70 6.47
C ILE A 84 -3.96 -0.68 6.71
N PRO A 85 -3.67 -1.69 5.87
CA PRO A 85 -4.28 -3.01 6.03
C PRO A 85 -3.69 -3.70 7.26
N LEU A 86 -4.54 -4.39 8.01
CA LEU A 86 -4.15 -5.14 9.19
C LEU A 86 -3.41 -6.41 8.77
N THR A 87 -2.08 -6.34 8.64
CA THR A 87 -1.19 -7.47 8.34
C THR A 87 -0.68 -8.18 9.59
N VAL A 88 -0.88 -7.56 10.75
CA VAL A 88 -0.31 -7.93 12.06
C VAL A 88 -1.37 -7.72 13.14
N GLU A 89 -1.13 -8.18 14.38
CA GLU A 89 -2.07 -7.92 15.47
C GLU A 89 -2.25 -6.41 15.73
N THR A 90 -3.50 -6.01 16.04
CA THR A 90 -3.85 -4.60 16.33
C THR A 90 -2.96 -3.97 17.40
N LYS A 91 -2.60 -4.73 18.44
CA LYS A 91 -1.69 -4.29 19.51
C LYS A 91 -0.30 -3.86 19.01
N MET A 92 0.17 -4.48 17.93
CA MET A 92 1.44 -4.14 17.32
C MET A 92 1.35 -2.79 16.60
N MET A 93 0.23 -2.55 15.90
CA MET A 93 -0.06 -1.24 15.30
C MET A 93 -0.21 -0.14 16.34
N ASP A 94 -0.97 -0.40 17.41
CA ASP A 94 -1.09 0.52 18.54
C ASP A 94 0.29 0.85 19.14
N SER A 95 1.18 -0.13 19.24
CA SER A 95 2.53 0.06 19.77
C SER A 95 3.36 1.01 18.93
N VAL A 96 3.27 0.92 17.61
CA VAL A 96 3.95 1.86 16.69
C VAL A 96 3.39 3.27 16.87
N MET A 97 2.06 3.42 16.94
CA MET A 97 1.41 4.72 17.20
C MET A 97 1.87 5.34 18.52
N ARG A 98 2.02 4.53 19.59
CA ARG A 98 2.53 5.01 20.88
C ARG A 98 4.00 5.41 20.82
N THR A 99 4.85 4.56 20.24
CA THR A 99 6.31 4.72 20.23
C THR A 99 6.73 5.99 19.48
N HIS A 100 6.01 6.33 18.40
CA HIS A 100 6.26 7.55 17.63
C HIS A 100 5.44 8.76 18.09
N GLY A 101 4.67 8.65 19.18
CA GLY A 101 3.95 9.78 19.78
C GLY A 101 2.68 10.22 19.04
N PHE A 102 2.13 9.39 18.15
CA PHE A 102 0.93 9.72 17.36
C PHE A 102 -0.40 9.38 18.06
N GLN A 103 -0.38 9.13 19.37
CA GLN A 103 -1.58 8.83 20.16
C GLN A 103 -2.63 9.94 20.15
N HIS A 104 -2.21 11.16 19.81
CA HIS A 104 -3.07 12.32 19.69
C HIS A 104 -3.85 12.36 18.37
N LEU A 105 -3.47 11.55 17.38
CA LEU A 105 -4.22 11.40 16.14
C LEU A 105 -5.32 10.36 16.36
N PRO A 106 -6.60 10.68 16.08
CA PRO A 106 -7.67 9.69 16.16
C PRO A 106 -7.43 8.57 15.16
N TYR A 107 -7.54 7.32 15.59
CA TYR A 107 -7.54 6.17 14.69
C TYR A 107 -8.51 5.08 15.18
N ALA A 108 -8.94 4.23 14.26
CA ALA A 108 -9.82 3.10 14.53
C ALA A 108 -9.49 1.91 13.61
N PHE A 109 -9.89 0.71 14.01
CA PHE A 109 -9.83 -0.48 13.17
C PHE A 109 -11.23 -0.73 12.59
N ILE A 110 -11.32 -0.80 11.27
CA ILE A 110 -12.57 -0.90 10.52
C ILE A 110 -12.49 -2.11 9.59
N GLY A 111 -13.61 -2.82 9.41
CA GLY A 111 -13.67 -3.95 8.48
C GLY A 111 -13.33 -3.53 7.05
N GLY A 112 -12.50 -4.30 6.35
CA GLY A 112 -12.08 -3.97 4.99
C GLY A 112 -13.24 -3.78 4.00
N ALA A 113 -14.36 -4.48 4.21
CA ALA A 113 -15.59 -4.34 3.43
C ALA A 113 -16.23 -2.94 3.54
N GLU A 114 -16.10 -2.25 4.67
CA GLU A 114 -16.60 -0.88 4.83
C GLU A 114 -15.68 0.15 4.16
N ILE A 115 -14.41 -0.20 3.96
CA ILE A 115 -13.40 0.66 3.34
C ILE A 115 -13.39 0.50 1.82
N LEU A 116 -13.61 -0.72 1.31
CA LEU A 116 -13.53 -1.04 -0.11
C LEU A 116 -14.28 -0.05 -1.03
N PRO A 117 -15.53 0.37 -0.74
CA PRO A 117 -16.27 1.31 -1.60
C PRO A 117 -15.65 2.72 -1.67
N LYS A 118 -14.77 3.07 -0.72
CA LYS A 118 -14.08 4.38 -0.69
C LYS A 118 -12.85 4.39 -1.58
N LEU A 119 -12.37 3.24 -2.06
CA LEU A 119 -11.12 3.08 -2.76
C LEU A 119 -11.33 2.97 -4.28
N THR A 120 -10.36 3.42 -5.05
CA THR A 120 -10.23 3.05 -6.46
C THR A 120 -9.76 1.60 -6.58
N THR A 121 -9.90 0.99 -7.75
CA THR A 121 -9.43 -0.38 -8.01
C THR A 121 -7.95 -0.57 -7.67
N SER A 122 -7.08 0.39 -8.01
CA SER A 122 -5.65 0.32 -7.71
C SER A 122 -5.35 0.43 -6.22
N GLU A 123 -6.05 1.32 -5.50
CA GLU A 123 -5.93 1.48 -4.05
C GLU A 123 -6.42 0.21 -3.31
N ALA A 124 -7.58 -0.32 -3.72
CA ALA A 124 -8.11 -1.57 -3.19
C ALA A 124 -7.14 -2.74 -3.44
N ARG A 125 -6.51 -2.78 -4.63
CA ARG A 125 -5.48 -3.77 -4.93
C ARG A 125 -4.22 -3.57 -4.08
N LEU A 126 -3.80 -2.34 -3.79
CA LEU A 126 -2.66 -2.10 -2.90
C LEU A 126 -2.94 -2.62 -1.48
N LEU A 127 -4.13 -2.36 -0.94
CA LEU A 127 -4.48 -2.74 0.44
C LEU A 127 -4.85 -4.23 0.58
N PHE A 128 -5.58 -4.79 -0.40
CA PHE A 128 -6.19 -6.11 -0.30
C PHE A 128 -5.70 -7.11 -1.35
N GLY A 129 -5.16 -6.63 -2.48
CA GLY A 129 -4.79 -7.45 -3.62
C GLY A 129 -3.38 -8.02 -3.54
N GLY A 130 -3.28 -9.29 -3.18
CA GLY A 130 -2.08 -10.11 -3.40
C GLY A 130 -1.27 -10.37 -2.15
N ALA A 131 -1.09 -11.68 -1.91
CA ALA A 131 -0.38 -12.33 -0.82
C ALA A 131 1.02 -11.74 -0.57
N GLU A 132 1.42 -11.66 0.71
CA GLU A 132 2.73 -11.98 1.31
C GLU A 132 4.05 -11.82 0.51
N GLU A 133 4.10 -11.13 -0.62
CA GLU A 133 5.31 -10.88 -1.38
C GLU A 133 5.58 -9.38 -1.36
N THR A 134 6.63 -9.05 -0.62
CA THR A 134 7.20 -7.72 -0.42
C THR A 134 7.64 -7.02 -1.71
N ASP A 135 7.62 -7.69 -2.87
CA ASP A 135 8.18 -7.20 -4.13
C ASP A 135 7.15 -6.83 -5.21
N THR A 136 5.84 -6.97 -4.96
CA THR A 136 4.84 -6.49 -5.93
C THR A 136 4.59 -4.99 -5.75
N HIS A 137 5.30 -4.16 -6.53
CA HIS A 137 5.03 -2.73 -6.61
C HIS A 137 3.71 -2.45 -7.35
N VAL A 138 2.70 -2.02 -6.61
CA VAL A 138 1.45 -1.49 -7.19
C VAL A 138 1.58 0.02 -7.28
N HIS A 139 1.65 0.55 -8.50
CA HIS A 139 1.58 2.00 -8.71
C HIS A 139 0.16 2.49 -8.40
N VAL A 140 0.02 3.29 -7.35
CA VAL A 140 -1.16 4.12 -7.11
C VAL A 140 -0.86 5.48 -7.71
N ALA A 141 -1.66 5.93 -8.68
CA ALA A 141 -1.46 7.22 -9.33
C ALA A 141 -1.51 8.34 -8.29
N SER A 142 -0.44 9.14 -8.21
CA SER A 142 -0.40 10.34 -7.39
C SER A 142 -1.18 11.46 -8.06
N PRO A 143 -1.87 12.34 -7.30
CA PRO A 143 -2.40 13.59 -7.86
C PRO A 143 -1.32 14.44 -8.57
N GLN A 144 -0.03 14.30 -8.22
CA GLN A 144 1.08 14.93 -8.93
C GLN A 144 1.37 14.33 -10.31
N ASP A 145 1.04 13.07 -10.59
CA ASP A 145 1.27 12.45 -11.91
C ASP A 145 0.47 13.17 -13.02
N LYS A 146 -0.59 13.91 -12.63
CA LYS A 146 -1.36 14.79 -13.54
C LYS A 146 -0.77 16.20 -13.67
N LEU A 147 0.04 16.64 -12.70
CA LEU A 147 0.71 17.95 -12.68
C LEU A 147 2.06 17.91 -13.42
N ASP A 148 2.74 16.76 -13.43
CA ASP A 148 4.03 16.56 -14.11
C ASP A 148 3.95 16.61 -15.65
N ALA A 149 2.74 16.56 -16.21
CA ALA A 149 2.54 16.86 -17.64
C ALA A 149 2.68 18.36 -17.96
N ALA A 150 2.72 19.26 -16.96
CA ALA A 150 2.64 20.71 -17.20
C ALA A 150 3.82 21.55 -16.69
N ALA A 151 4.48 21.26 -15.56
CA ALA A 151 5.66 22.03 -15.14
C ALA A 151 6.29 21.50 -13.85
N LEU A 152 7.56 21.10 -13.87
CA LEU A 152 8.57 21.43 -12.85
C LEU A 152 9.97 20.96 -13.32
N LYS A 153 10.73 21.85 -13.97
CA LYS A 153 12.18 21.67 -14.15
C LYS A 153 12.88 22.21 -12.91
N ILE A 154 13.24 21.35 -11.97
CA ILE A 154 14.20 21.72 -10.93
C ILE A 154 15.59 21.64 -11.55
N GLN A 155 16.19 22.78 -11.90
CA GLN A 155 17.60 22.88 -12.24
C GLN A 155 18.43 22.84 -10.94
N GLY A 156 18.87 21.64 -10.55
CA GLY A 156 19.91 21.48 -9.54
C GLY A 156 21.26 21.94 -10.09
N LEU A 157 21.61 23.20 -9.87
CA LEU A 157 22.94 23.74 -10.15
C LEU A 157 23.88 23.33 -9.01
N HIS A 158 24.63 22.24 -9.16
CA HIS A 158 25.68 21.87 -8.22
C HIS A 158 26.97 22.63 -8.56
N SER A 159 27.34 23.59 -7.71
CA SER A 159 28.67 24.21 -7.66
C SER A 159 29.50 23.48 -6.61
N HIS A 160 30.57 22.79 -7.02
CA HIS A 160 31.56 22.24 -6.10
C HIS A 160 32.72 23.23 -5.97
N GLY A 161 32.69 24.02 -4.89
CA GLY A 161 33.84 24.75 -4.38
C GLY A 161 34.57 23.92 -3.33
N ASP A 162 35.88 23.78 -3.52
CA ASP A 162 36.94 23.42 -2.57
C ASP A 162 36.94 22.01 -1.95
N GLY A 163 37.70 21.14 -2.63
CA GLY A 163 38.81 20.35 -2.10
C GLY A 163 38.65 19.66 -0.74
N ILE A 164 38.37 18.35 -0.77
CA ILE A 164 39.17 17.26 -0.16
C ILE A 164 38.55 15.94 -0.66
N SER A 165 39.32 15.15 -1.40
CA SER A 165 38.93 13.84 -1.90
C SER A 165 39.24 12.76 -0.86
N HIS A 166 38.22 11.99 -0.46
CA HIS A 166 38.41 10.72 0.24
C HIS A 166 37.69 9.62 -0.53
N SER A 167 38.46 8.67 -1.06
CA SER A 167 37.96 7.46 -1.69
C SER A 167 37.85 6.36 -0.64
N HIS A 168 36.66 5.82 -0.43
CA HIS A 168 36.49 4.54 0.25
C HIS A 168 35.96 3.53 -0.76
N GLY A 169 36.85 2.63 -1.19
CA GLY A 169 36.47 1.44 -1.94
C GLY A 169 35.90 0.41 -0.97
N HIS A 170 34.63 0.07 -1.14
CA HIS A 170 34.05 -1.14 -0.57
C HIS A 170 33.87 -2.17 -1.68
N ASP A 171 34.78 -3.15 -1.64
CA ASP A 171 34.76 -4.39 -2.39
C ASP A 171 33.62 -5.26 -1.87
N HIS A 172 32.62 -5.53 -2.73
CA HIS A 172 31.64 -6.58 -2.51
C HIS A 172 31.70 -7.52 -3.72
N GLY A 173 32.48 -8.59 -3.54
CA GLY A 173 32.63 -9.67 -4.51
C GLY A 173 31.30 -10.33 -4.84
N HIS A 174 30.87 -10.19 -6.10
CA HIS A 174 29.85 -11.02 -6.70
C HIS A 174 30.53 -12.16 -7.49
N SER A 175 30.41 -13.37 -6.95
CA SER A 175 30.72 -14.62 -7.67
C SER A 175 29.66 -14.85 -8.73
N HIS A 176 29.93 -14.45 -9.97
CA HIS A 176 29.16 -14.87 -11.14
C HIS A 176 29.56 -16.30 -11.52
N HIS A 177 28.62 -17.23 -11.42
CA HIS A 177 28.70 -18.54 -12.06
C HIS A 177 28.33 -18.38 -13.54
N ASP A 178 29.31 -18.60 -14.41
CA ASP A 178 29.15 -18.65 -15.86
C ASP A 178 28.88 -20.11 -16.27
N HIS A 179 27.80 -20.36 -16.99
CA HIS A 179 27.47 -21.67 -17.56
C HIS A 179 27.90 -21.69 -19.04
N ASP A 180 28.97 -22.43 -19.32
CA ASP A 180 29.49 -22.66 -20.67
C ASP A 180 28.57 -23.62 -21.46
N HIS A 181 28.02 -23.15 -22.57
CA HIS A 181 27.35 -23.97 -23.57
C HIS A 181 28.36 -24.36 -24.65
N LYS A 182 28.70 -25.65 -24.72
CA LYS A 182 29.42 -26.22 -25.86
C LYS A 182 28.46 -26.82 -26.88
N HIS A 183 28.74 -26.47 -28.14
CA HIS A 183 28.16 -26.99 -29.38
C HIS A 183 28.27 -28.51 -29.53
#